data_AF-A0A9X4AV04-F1
#
_entry.id   AF-A0A9X4AV04-F1
#
_cell.length_a   1.000
_cell.length_b   1.000
_cell.length_c   1.000
_cell.angle_alpha   90.00
_cell.angle_beta   90.00
_cell.angle_gamma   90.00
#
_symmetry.space_group_name_H-M   'P 1'
#
loop_
_entity.id
_entity.type
_entity.pdbx_description
1 polymer ?
#
loop_
_entity_poly.entity_id
_entity_poly.type
_entity_poly.pdbx_seq_one_letter_code
_entity_poly.pdbx_strand_id
1 'polypeptide(L)'
;MAVLATRVLQYRSDSGAVKDVTLTVFAPRKTDQADWECGFQFSPPPNQRNIHVRGVDAIQALLSCLTVARSYIEHPTEERSSWRGMVHAGLPRFAEKPAAYQPPSIPPPEENPGGLEPLAVSTLGCPDETGRARELGLTVYKPFRADDGTWKCAFVLGSPLDEPVRHGTGEDFIEALLDGFALARATYEAMVPEGWEAPLSDAFLGPTFLPYKVGRSYGMEPSKDLDMPDFSMA
;
A
#
# COMPACT_ATOMS: atom_id res chain seq x y z
N MET A 1 15.50 10.99 7.85
CA MET A 1 14.16 10.39 7.95
C MET A 1 14.31 8.98 8.46
N ALA A 2 13.36 8.48 9.27
CA ALA A 2 13.37 7.08 9.69
C ALA A 2 13.05 6.18 8.49
N VAL A 3 13.78 5.09 8.33
CA VAL A 3 13.44 4.05 7.34
C VAL A 3 12.17 3.35 7.82
N LEU A 4 11.19 3.21 6.93
CA LEU A 4 9.97 2.45 7.16
C LEU A 4 10.17 0.99 6.73
N ALA A 5 10.65 0.79 5.51
CA ALA A 5 10.83 -0.52 4.93
C ALA A 5 11.92 -0.52 3.87
N THR A 6 12.53 -1.68 3.66
CA THR A 6 13.46 -1.93 2.57
C THR A 6 13.03 -3.21 1.86
N ARG A 7 12.99 -3.17 0.53
CA ARG A 7 12.65 -4.32 -0.32
C ARG A 7 13.69 -4.46 -1.42
N VAL A 8 14.24 -5.66 -1.57
CA VAL A 8 15.06 -6.00 -2.73
C VAL A 8 14.14 -6.39 -3.87
N LEU A 9 14.32 -5.75 -5.02
CA LEU A 9 13.62 -6.05 -6.26
C LEU A 9 14.66 -6.53 -7.27
N GLN A 10 14.23 -7.32 -8.25
CA GLN A 10 15.10 -7.85 -9.28
C GLN A 10 14.69 -7.34 -10.66
N TYR A 11 15.68 -6.98 -11.47
CA TYR A 11 15.47 -6.58 -12.85
C TYR A 11 16.43 -7.29 -13.79
N ARG A 12 15.95 -7.56 -15.01
CA ARG A 12 16.79 -8.08 -16.08
C ARG A 12 17.35 -6.89 -16.88
N SER A 13 18.67 -6.77 -16.87
CA SER A 13 19.38 -5.74 -17.64
C SER A 13 19.40 -6.06 -19.15
N ASP A 14 19.84 -5.10 -19.97
CA ASP A 14 19.92 -5.26 -21.43
C ASP A 14 20.82 -6.43 -21.87
N SER A 15 21.77 -6.85 -21.04
CA SER A 15 22.61 -8.03 -21.30
C SER A 15 21.95 -9.36 -20.90
N GLY A 16 20.69 -9.34 -20.47
CA GLY A 16 19.97 -10.50 -19.94
C GLY A 16 20.34 -10.89 -18.52
N ALA A 17 21.31 -10.23 -17.89
CA ALA A 17 21.71 -10.51 -16.51
C ALA A 17 20.68 -9.98 -15.50
N VAL A 18 20.33 -10.80 -14.52
CA VAL A 18 19.50 -10.40 -13.36
C VAL A 18 20.36 -9.56 -12.42
N LYS A 19 19.80 -8.44 -11.97
CA LYS A 19 20.43 -7.51 -11.04
C LYS A 19 19.46 -7.15 -9.94
N ASP A 20 19.99 -6.97 -8.74
CA ASP A 20 19.22 -6.51 -7.59
C ASP A 20 19.18 -4.98 -7.57
N VAL A 21 18.03 -4.44 -7.17
CA VAL A 21 17.87 -3.07 -6.72
C VAL A 21 17.22 -3.08 -5.35
N THR A 22 17.70 -2.22 -4.47
CA THR A 22 17.08 -2.00 -3.18
C THR A 22 16.17 -0.78 -3.24
N LEU A 23 14.87 -0.98 -3.04
CA LEU A 23 13.90 0.08 -2.72
C LEU A 23 13.92 0.31 -1.21
N THR A 24 14.23 1.53 -0.79
CA THR A 24 14.03 1.96 0.60
C THR A 24 12.91 2.99 0.65
N VAL A 25 11.93 2.76 1.51
CA VAL A 25 10.81 3.66 1.80
C VAL A 25 11.01 4.25 3.18
N PHE A 26 10.86 5.56 3.30
CA PHE A 26 10.98 6.29 4.57
C PHE A 26 9.60 6.51 5.19
N ALA A 27 9.54 6.61 6.52
CA ALA A 27 8.30 6.82 7.24
C ALA A 27 7.66 8.17 6.85
N PRO A 28 6.32 8.22 6.66
CA PRO A 28 5.62 9.48 6.47
C PRO A 28 5.85 10.43 7.64
N ARG A 29 5.96 11.72 7.36
CA ARG A 29 6.11 12.77 8.37
C ARG A 29 5.31 14.00 8.00
N LYS A 30 4.80 14.70 9.01
CA LYS A 30 4.18 16.02 8.84
C LYS A 30 5.26 17.05 8.50
N THR A 31 4.96 17.97 7.59
CA THR A 31 5.85 19.09 7.25
C THR A 31 5.39 20.38 7.95
N ASP A 32 6.21 21.44 7.85
CA ASP A 32 5.90 22.76 8.39
C ASP A 32 4.67 23.41 7.72
N GLN A 33 4.26 22.93 6.53
CA GLN A 33 3.11 23.44 5.78
C GLN A 33 1.80 22.69 6.10
N ALA A 34 1.80 21.89 7.17
CA ALA A 34 0.69 21.05 7.62
C ALA A 34 0.26 19.93 6.64
N ASP A 35 0.94 19.76 5.51
CA ASP A 35 0.84 18.56 4.67
C ASP A 35 1.75 17.44 5.21
N TRP A 36 1.64 16.26 4.61
CA TRP A 36 2.48 15.10 4.89
C TRP A 36 3.40 14.83 3.71
N GLU A 37 4.59 14.33 4.00
CA GLU A 37 5.50 13.79 2.98
C GLU A 37 5.95 12.38 3.33
N CYS A 38 6.20 11.59 2.29
CA CYS A 38 6.84 10.29 2.37
C CYS A 38 7.95 10.22 1.32
N GLY A 39 9.05 9.56 1.64
CA GLY A 39 10.21 9.50 0.76
C GLY A 39 10.54 8.08 0.31
N PHE A 40 11.20 7.95 -0.83
CA PHE A 40 11.85 6.69 -1.23
C PHE A 40 13.20 6.94 -1.91
N GLN A 41 14.01 5.89 -1.96
CA GLN A 41 15.26 5.86 -2.73
C GLN A 41 15.50 4.46 -3.33
N PHE A 42 16.22 4.43 -4.46
CA PHE A 42 16.75 3.21 -5.05
C PHE A 42 18.28 3.18 -4.94
N SER A 43 18.85 1.98 -4.81
CA SER A 43 20.30 1.72 -4.77
C SER A 43 20.63 0.40 -5.45
N PRO A 44 21.75 0.25 -6.20
CA PRO A 44 22.10 0.84 -7.50
C PRO A 44 21.73 -0.05 -8.72
N PRO A 45 21.70 0.52 -9.97
CA PRO A 45 21.97 1.92 -10.36
C PRO A 45 20.70 2.66 -10.88
N PRO A 46 20.60 4.01 -10.96
CA PRO A 46 21.44 5.10 -10.44
C PRO A 46 20.65 6.27 -9.78
N ASN A 47 21.37 7.31 -9.31
CA ASN A 47 20.88 8.56 -8.69
C ASN A 47 20.23 8.41 -7.31
N GLN A 48 21.08 8.44 -6.26
CA GLN A 48 20.75 8.48 -4.82
C GLN A 48 19.98 9.74 -4.39
N ARG A 49 19.01 10.21 -5.18
CA ARG A 49 18.13 11.27 -4.74
C ARG A 49 16.99 10.62 -3.96
N ASN A 50 16.89 10.98 -2.70
CA ASN A 50 15.66 10.79 -1.95
C ASN A 50 14.57 11.57 -2.67
N ILE A 51 13.58 10.87 -3.20
CA ILE A 51 12.41 11.47 -3.83
C ILE A 51 11.35 11.58 -2.75
N HIS A 52 10.78 12.77 -2.59
CA HIS A 52 9.73 13.04 -1.62
C HIS A 52 8.42 13.29 -2.36
N VAL A 53 7.36 12.66 -1.86
CA VAL A 53 6.01 12.79 -2.39
C VAL A 53 5.10 13.27 -1.27
N ARG A 54 4.21 14.22 -1.57
CA ARG A 54 3.32 14.86 -0.61
C ARG A 54 1.93 14.22 -0.63
N GLY A 55 1.22 14.33 0.49
CA GLY A 55 -0.18 13.98 0.64
C GLY A 55 -0.84 14.83 1.73
N VAL A 56 -2.17 14.85 1.75
CA VAL A 56 -2.96 15.55 2.76
C VAL A 56 -2.93 14.83 4.11
N ASP A 57 -2.70 13.52 4.09
CA ASP A 57 -2.46 12.70 5.28
C ASP A 57 -1.29 11.71 5.07
N ALA A 58 -0.93 11.00 6.15
CA ALA A 58 0.17 10.04 6.14
C ALA A 58 -0.06 8.88 5.17
N ILE A 59 -1.31 8.40 5.03
CA ILE A 59 -1.66 7.27 4.14
C ILE A 59 -1.49 7.69 2.69
N GLN A 60 -2.05 8.84 2.32
CA GLN A 60 -1.98 9.38 0.97
C GLN A 60 -0.52 9.67 0.58
N ALA A 61 0.27 10.28 1.47
CA ALA A 61 1.68 10.51 1.22
C ALA A 61 2.43 9.20 0.96
N LEU A 62 2.17 8.15 1.75
CA LEU A 62 2.78 6.83 1.60
C LEU A 62 2.38 6.13 0.31
N LEU A 63 1.09 6.04 0.01
CA LEU A 63 0.60 5.38 -1.21
C LEU A 63 1.03 6.12 -2.47
N SER A 64 1.08 7.45 -2.43
CA SER A 64 1.60 8.28 -3.53
C SER A 64 3.10 8.04 -3.70
N CYS A 65 3.86 7.96 -2.61
CA CYS A 65 5.28 7.61 -2.63
C CYS A 65 5.52 6.23 -3.28
N LEU A 66 4.75 5.21 -2.92
CA LEU A 66 4.87 3.87 -3.53
C LEU A 66 4.44 3.86 -5.02
N THR A 67 3.43 4.67 -5.38
CA THR A 67 2.99 4.82 -6.77
C THR A 67 4.07 5.51 -7.63
N VAL A 68 4.72 6.56 -7.11
CA VAL A 68 5.84 7.20 -7.80
C VAL A 68 7.06 6.27 -7.86
N ALA A 69 7.35 5.52 -6.80
CA ALA A 69 8.42 4.51 -6.85
C ALA A 69 8.17 3.49 -7.97
N ARG A 70 6.92 3.03 -8.13
CA ARG A 70 6.50 2.18 -9.26
C ARG A 70 6.72 2.86 -10.61
N SER A 71 6.38 4.14 -10.76
CA SER A 71 6.54 4.82 -12.06
C SER A 71 8.00 4.93 -12.48
N TYR A 72 8.93 5.10 -11.54
CA TYR A 72 10.38 5.10 -11.81
C TYR A 72 10.88 3.75 -12.34
N ILE A 73 10.25 2.66 -11.91
CA ILE A 73 10.53 1.30 -12.37
C ILE A 73 9.93 1.07 -13.76
N GLU A 74 8.64 1.38 -13.94
CA GLU A 74 7.90 1.06 -15.17
C GLU A 74 8.24 1.97 -16.36
N HIS A 75 8.58 3.23 -16.10
CA HIS A 75 8.84 4.24 -17.12
C HIS A 75 10.17 4.94 -16.82
N PRO A 76 11.32 4.31 -17.09
CA PRO A 76 12.60 4.99 -16.97
C PRO A 76 12.65 6.13 -17.99
N THR A 77 12.36 7.34 -17.54
CA THR A 77 12.44 8.58 -18.32
C THR A 77 13.88 8.95 -18.66
N GLU A 78 14.85 8.35 -18.00
CA GLU A 78 16.27 8.46 -18.33
C GLU A 78 16.70 7.30 -19.24
N GLU A 79 17.29 7.60 -20.40
CA GLU A 79 17.94 6.64 -21.32
C GLU A 79 18.97 5.71 -20.63
N ARG A 80 19.32 5.96 -19.37
CA ARG A 80 20.36 5.29 -18.57
C ARG A 80 19.85 4.22 -17.62
N SER A 81 18.53 4.06 -17.51
CA SER A 81 17.87 3.29 -16.47
C SER A 81 17.17 2.09 -17.12
N SER A 82 17.90 1.00 -17.40
CA SER A 82 17.41 -0.18 -18.14
C SER A 82 16.51 -1.12 -17.31
N TRP A 83 15.52 -0.55 -16.62
CA TRP A 83 14.54 -1.28 -15.80
C TRP A 83 13.43 -1.96 -16.60
N ARG A 84 13.57 -2.02 -17.93
CA ARG A 84 12.57 -2.60 -18.87
C ARG A 84 12.19 -4.05 -18.55
N GLY A 85 12.98 -4.75 -17.72
CA GLY A 85 12.68 -6.10 -17.22
C GLY A 85 11.90 -6.19 -15.90
N MET A 86 11.62 -5.08 -15.20
CA MET A 86 10.78 -5.08 -14.00
C MET A 86 9.32 -4.83 -14.38
N VAL A 87 8.61 -5.91 -14.69
CA VAL A 87 7.19 -5.79 -15.09
C VAL A 87 6.27 -5.69 -13.85
N HIS A 88 6.72 -6.14 -12.66
CA HIS A 88 5.87 -6.22 -11.47
C HIS A 88 6.66 -6.06 -10.14
N ALA A 89 6.65 -4.86 -9.55
CA ALA A 89 7.30 -4.60 -8.25
C ALA A 89 6.41 -4.87 -7.03
N GLY A 90 5.17 -5.36 -7.24
CA GLY A 90 4.16 -5.50 -6.19
C GLY A 90 3.77 -4.17 -5.53
N LEU A 91 3.91 -3.05 -6.25
CA LEU A 91 3.59 -1.70 -5.79
C LEU A 91 2.23 -1.25 -6.33
N PRO A 92 1.49 -0.39 -5.59
CA PRO A 92 0.15 0.04 -6.00
C PRO A 92 0.19 0.87 -7.28
N ARG A 93 -0.91 0.82 -8.04
CA ARG A 93 -1.21 1.77 -9.11
C ARG A 93 -2.43 2.57 -8.68
N PHE A 94 -2.34 3.89 -8.72
CA PHE A 94 -3.53 4.73 -8.62
C PHE A 94 -4.33 4.55 -9.90
N ALA A 95 -5.48 3.91 -9.81
CA ALA A 95 -6.35 3.62 -10.93
C ALA A 95 -7.80 3.69 -10.48
N GLU A 96 -8.69 3.98 -11.42
CA GLU A 96 -10.12 3.74 -11.26
C GLU A 96 -10.39 2.26 -10.92
N LYS A 97 -11.57 1.98 -10.35
CA LYS A 97 -11.99 0.61 -10.03
C LYS A 97 -11.86 -0.25 -11.29
N PRO A 98 -11.02 -1.29 -11.31
CA PRO A 98 -10.92 -2.16 -12.47
C PRO A 98 -12.29 -2.79 -12.78
N ALA A 99 -12.69 -2.86 -14.05
CA ALA A 99 -13.97 -3.45 -14.45
C ALA A 99 -14.12 -4.92 -14.02
N ALA A 100 -13.02 -5.67 -13.98
CA ALA A 100 -12.96 -7.06 -13.53
C ALA A 100 -12.56 -7.20 -12.05
N TYR A 101 -12.63 -6.13 -11.26
CA TYR A 101 -12.25 -6.16 -9.85
C TYR A 101 -13.19 -7.08 -9.05
N GLN A 102 -12.59 -8.06 -8.38
CA GLN A 102 -13.27 -8.87 -7.38
C GLN A 102 -12.72 -8.46 -6.00
N PRO A 103 -13.57 -8.01 -5.07
CA PRO A 103 -13.11 -7.65 -3.74
C PRO A 103 -12.51 -8.88 -3.05
N PRO A 104 -11.38 -8.72 -2.32
CA PRO A 104 -10.84 -9.81 -1.53
C PRO A 104 -11.84 -10.24 -0.45
N SER A 105 -11.79 -11.52 -0.08
CA SER A 105 -12.57 -12.02 1.07
C SER A 105 -12.14 -11.28 2.32
N ILE A 106 -13.08 -10.62 3.01
CA ILE A 106 -12.79 -9.88 4.24
C ILE A 106 -12.64 -10.89 5.38
N PRO A 107 -11.47 -11.00 6.03
CA PRO A 107 -11.30 -11.91 7.16
C PRO A 107 -12.15 -11.45 8.35
N PRO A 108 -12.53 -12.38 9.26
CA PRO A 108 -13.17 -12.01 10.52
C PRO A 108 -12.21 -11.14 11.35
N PRO A 109 -12.74 -10.25 12.21
CA PRO A 109 -11.91 -9.54 13.18
C PRO A 109 -11.26 -10.53 14.17
N GLU A 110 -10.04 -10.20 14.58
CA GLU A 110 -9.27 -10.87 15.62
C GLU A 110 -9.16 -9.95 16.85
N GLU A 111 -8.95 -10.53 18.04
CA GLU A 111 -8.66 -9.74 19.23
C GLU A 111 -7.42 -8.87 19.00
N ASN A 112 -7.47 -7.62 19.47
CA ASN A 112 -6.32 -6.73 19.40
C ASN A 112 -5.23 -7.26 20.33
N PRO A 113 -4.04 -7.66 19.81
CA PRO A 113 -2.99 -8.23 20.65
C PRO A 113 -2.38 -7.21 21.62
N GLY A 114 -2.72 -5.92 21.50
CA GLY A 114 -2.09 -4.83 22.22
C GLY A 114 -0.68 -4.55 21.69
N GLY A 115 -0.13 -3.38 22.02
CA GLY A 115 1.24 -3.02 21.65
C GLY A 115 1.48 -2.77 20.16
N LEU A 116 0.43 -2.78 19.32
CA LEU A 116 0.53 -2.39 17.92
C LEU A 116 0.80 -0.88 17.81
N GLU A 117 1.83 -0.50 17.05
CA GLU A 117 2.17 0.90 16.82
C GLU A 117 1.38 1.44 15.62
N PRO A 118 0.56 2.50 15.77
CA PRO A 118 -0.10 3.14 14.64
C PRO A 118 0.93 3.64 13.61
N LEU A 119 0.77 3.25 12.35
CA LEU A 119 1.53 3.80 11.23
C LEU A 119 0.87 5.08 10.71
N ALA A 120 -0.46 5.03 10.56
CA ALA A 120 -1.23 6.14 10.04
C ALA A 120 -2.67 6.10 10.55
N VAL A 121 -3.26 7.28 10.70
CA VAL A 121 -4.66 7.48 11.05
C VAL A 121 -5.27 8.43 10.03
N SER A 122 -6.47 8.12 9.56
CA SER A 122 -7.25 8.96 8.66
C SER A 122 -8.72 8.94 9.07
N THR A 123 -9.48 9.92 8.60
CA THR A 123 -10.93 10.02 8.84
C THR A 123 -11.67 9.87 7.53
N LEU A 124 -12.50 8.83 7.46
CA LEU A 124 -13.38 8.54 6.34
C LEU A 124 -14.80 9.04 6.67
N GLY A 125 -15.58 9.40 5.64
CA GLY A 125 -17.01 9.62 5.80
C GLY A 125 -17.77 8.29 5.66
N CYS A 126 -18.72 8.00 6.53
CA CYS A 126 -19.57 6.81 6.44
C CYS A 126 -21.03 7.22 6.68
N PRO A 127 -22.05 6.58 6.07
CA PRO A 127 -23.42 6.85 6.46
C PRO A 127 -23.70 6.34 7.88
N ASP A 128 -24.53 7.08 8.60
CA ASP A 128 -25.22 6.60 9.80
C ASP A 128 -26.54 5.88 9.42
N GLU A 129 -27.28 5.42 10.43
CA GLU A 129 -28.57 4.73 10.24
C GLU A 129 -29.63 5.59 9.51
N THR A 130 -29.44 6.90 9.48
CA THR A 130 -30.33 7.86 8.79
C THR A 130 -29.81 8.27 7.41
N GLY A 131 -28.67 7.71 6.97
CA GLY A 131 -28.01 8.03 5.71
C GLY A 131 -27.17 9.31 5.74
N ARG A 132 -27.03 9.97 6.89
CA ARG A 132 -26.20 11.16 7.04
C ARG A 132 -24.73 10.77 7.18
N ALA A 133 -23.84 11.61 6.66
CA ALA A 133 -22.41 11.38 6.83
C ALA A 133 -21.98 11.56 8.30
N ARG A 134 -21.25 10.58 8.81
CA ARG A 134 -20.55 10.59 10.10
C ARG A 134 -19.08 10.27 9.89
N GLU A 135 -18.27 10.67 10.86
CA GLU A 135 -16.85 10.30 10.90
C GLU A 135 -16.68 8.80 11.18
N LEU A 136 -15.73 8.20 10.47
CA LEU A 136 -15.25 6.85 10.68
C LEU A 136 -13.72 6.89 10.68
N GLY A 137 -13.11 6.64 11.84
CA GLY A 137 -11.65 6.55 11.96
C GLY A 137 -11.13 5.31 11.24
N LEU A 138 -10.10 5.49 10.43
CA LEU A 138 -9.26 4.42 9.90
C LEU A 138 -7.91 4.49 10.60
N THR A 139 -7.57 3.45 11.37
CA THR A 139 -6.22 3.29 11.92
C THR A 139 -5.55 2.12 11.21
N VAL A 140 -4.38 2.36 10.63
CA VAL A 140 -3.51 1.32 10.05
C VAL A 140 -2.24 1.26 10.89
N TYR A 141 -1.91 0.06 11.35
CA TYR A 141 -0.75 -0.18 12.21
C TYR A 141 0.49 -0.52 11.37
N LYS A 142 1.67 -0.37 11.97
CA LYS A 142 2.91 -0.83 11.33
C LYS A 142 2.86 -2.34 11.13
N PRO A 143 3.19 -2.83 9.93
CA PRO A 143 3.36 -4.26 9.71
C PRO A 143 4.36 -4.87 10.68
N PHE A 144 4.04 -6.08 11.14
CA PHE A 144 4.88 -6.87 12.03
C PHE A 144 5.00 -8.29 11.48
N ARG A 145 6.08 -8.97 11.87
CA ARG A 145 6.27 -10.38 11.51
C ARG A 145 5.67 -11.25 12.62
N ALA A 146 4.70 -12.08 12.27
CA ALA A 146 4.09 -13.03 13.21
C ALA A 146 5.02 -14.23 13.46
N ASP A 147 4.69 -15.04 14.47
CA ASP A 147 5.50 -16.20 14.89
C ASP A 147 5.66 -17.27 13.80
N ASP A 148 4.67 -17.38 12.90
CA ASP A 148 4.70 -18.27 11.73
C ASP A 148 5.59 -17.75 10.59
N GLY A 149 6.18 -16.56 10.76
CA GLY A 149 7.05 -15.90 9.80
C GLY A 149 6.33 -15.03 8.78
N THR A 150 5.00 -15.03 8.72
CA THR A 150 4.19 -14.21 7.82
C THR A 150 4.17 -12.75 8.28
N TRP A 151 4.23 -11.81 7.34
CA TRP A 151 4.02 -10.40 7.66
C TRP A 151 2.53 -10.09 7.74
N LYS A 152 2.12 -9.42 8.82
CA LYS A 152 0.75 -8.97 9.04
C LYS A 152 0.71 -7.46 9.15
N CYS A 153 -0.32 -6.83 8.60
CA CYS A 153 -0.64 -5.43 8.79
C CYS A 153 -2.05 -5.30 9.35
N ALA A 154 -2.14 -4.90 10.62
CA ALA A 154 -3.43 -4.68 11.27
C ALA A 154 -4.08 -3.36 10.80
N PHE A 155 -5.40 -3.35 10.75
CA PHE A 155 -6.20 -2.13 10.60
C PHE A 155 -7.50 -2.21 11.39
N VAL A 156 -8.05 -1.04 11.73
CA VAL A 156 -9.35 -0.84 12.39
C VAL A 156 -10.13 0.25 11.67
N LEU A 157 -11.43 0.02 11.50
CA LEU A 157 -12.40 1.02 11.07
C LEU A 157 -13.36 1.29 12.23
N GLY A 158 -13.15 2.39 12.95
CA GLY A 158 -13.83 2.67 14.21
C GLY A 158 -12.91 3.39 15.21
N SER A 159 -13.14 3.15 16.50
CA SER A 159 -12.29 3.65 17.59
C SER A 159 -11.08 2.74 17.79
N PRO A 160 -9.85 3.26 17.90
CA PRO A 160 -8.65 2.43 18.04
C PRO A 160 -8.50 1.73 19.40
N LEU A 161 -9.30 2.10 20.41
CA LEU A 161 -9.20 1.53 21.75
C LEU A 161 -10.04 0.24 21.85
N ASP A 162 -9.35 -0.88 22.09
CA ASP A 162 -9.91 -2.21 22.36
C ASP A 162 -10.80 -2.83 21.25
N GLU A 163 -10.87 -2.22 20.08
CA GLU A 163 -11.60 -2.79 18.94
C GLU A 163 -10.86 -3.96 18.31
N PRO A 164 -11.59 -5.04 17.94
CA PRO A 164 -11.03 -6.13 17.14
C PRO A 164 -10.40 -5.63 15.85
N VAL A 165 -9.21 -6.12 15.55
CA VAL A 165 -8.43 -5.72 14.37
C VAL A 165 -8.65 -6.71 13.24
N ARG A 166 -8.41 -6.28 12.00
CA ARG A 166 -8.26 -7.20 10.86
C ARG A 166 -6.85 -7.11 10.32
N HIS A 167 -6.34 -8.20 9.77
CA HIS A 167 -4.99 -8.26 9.23
C HIS A 167 -5.01 -8.43 7.71
N GLY A 168 -4.28 -7.57 7.01
CA GLY A 168 -3.70 -7.96 5.73
C GLY A 168 -2.43 -8.77 5.92
N THR A 169 -2.08 -9.59 4.94
CA THR A 169 -0.90 -10.47 4.98
C THR A 169 -0.03 -10.31 3.73
N GLY A 170 1.24 -10.65 3.87
CA GLY A 170 2.19 -10.63 2.76
C GLY A 170 3.51 -11.31 3.07
N GLU A 171 4.36 -11.45 2.06
CA GLU A 171 5.70 -12.03 2.18
C GLU A 171 6.71 -11.03 2.76
N ASP A 172 6.40 -9.73 2.68
CA ASP A 172 7.20 -8.66 3.27
C ASP A 172 6.34 -7.52 3.83
N PHE A 173 7.02 -6.56 4.47
CA PHE A 173 6.41 -5.38 5.06
C PHE A 173 5.52 -4.60 4.08
N ILE A 174 5.99 -4.37 2.84
CA ILE A 174 5.27 -3.54 1.87
C ILE A 174 4.05 -4.30 1.37
N GLU A 175 4.18 -5.59 1.11
CA GLU A 175 3.05 -6.41 0.66
C GLU A 175 1.96 -6.50 1.72
N ALA A 176 2.32 -6.81 2.97
CA ALA A 176 1.36 -6.89 4.06
C ALA A 176 0.67 -5.53 4.30
N LEU A 177 1.42 -4.43 4.21
CA LEU A 177 0.87 -3.08 4.33
C LEU A 177 -0.16 -2.79 3.23
N LEU A 178 0.21 -3.05 1.98
CA LEU A 178 -0.69 -2.81 0.87
C LEU A 178 -1.94 -3.67 1.02
N ASP A 179 -1.79 -4.96 1.36
CA ASP A 179 -2.92 -5.87 1.58
C ASP A 179 -3.85 -5.35 2.69
N GLY A 180 -3.28 -4.85 3.79
CA GLY A 180 -4.02 -4.18 4.85
C GLY A 180 -4.84 -2.99 4.32
N PHE A 181 -4.27 -2.15 3.46
CA PHE A 181 -5.01 -1.04 2.84
C PHE A 181 -6.12 -1.51 1.88
N ALA A 182 -5.90 -2.57 1.10
CA ALA A 182 -6.94 -3.09 0.22
C ALA A 182 -8.06 -3.79 0.97
N LEU A 183 -7.76 -4.48 2.08
CA LEU A 183 -8.78 -5.03 2.97
C LEU A 183 -9.54 -3.94 3.73
N ALA A 184 -8.85 -2.87 4.17
CA ALA A 184 -9.51 -1.71 4.76
C ALA A 184 -10.49 -1.08 3.77
N ARG A 185 -10.10 -0.95 2.51
CA ARG A 185 -10.97 -0.51 1.42
C ARG A 185 -12.18 -1.42 1.25
N ALA A 186 -11.96 -2.73 1.10
CA ALA A 186 -13.05 -3.69 0.92
C ALA A 186 -14.02 -3.70 2.11
N THR A 187 -13.48 -3.59 3.33
CA THR A 187 -14.28 -3.51 4.56
C THR A 187 -15.11 -2.24 4.60
N TYR A 188 -14.52 -1.09 4.25
CA TYR A 188 -15.24 0.17 4.14
C TYR A 188 -16.34 0.11 3.06
N GLU A 189 -16.04 -0.40 1.85
CA GLU A 189 -17.01 -0.53 0.76
C GLU A 189 -18.19 -1.43 1.17
N ALA A 190 -17.97 -2.45 2.00
CA ALA A 190 -19.04 -3.29 2.53
C ALA A 190 -19.91 -2.61 3.61
N MET A 191 -19.43 -1.55 4.24
CA MET A 191 -20.19 -0.75 5.22
C MET A 191 -21.05 0.34 4.56
N VAL A 192 -20.76 0.69 3.31
CA VAL A 192 -21.41 1.79 2.58
C VAL A 192 -22.46 1.23 1.61
N PRO A 193 -23.72 1.71 1.66
CA PRO A 193 -24.75 1.31 0.71
C PRO A 193 -24.36 1.66 -0.73
N GLU A 194 -24.75 0.81 -1.68
CA GLU A 194 -24.51 1.06 -3.10
C GLU A 194 -25.08 2.43 -3.54
N GLY A 195 -24.26 3.21 -4.26
CA GLY A 195 -24.62 4.55 -4.72
C GLY A 195 -24.55 5.65 -3.67
N TRP A 196 -24.16 5.35 -2.42
CA TRP A 196 -23.87 6.39 -1.43
C TRP A 196 -22.52 7.04 -1.70
N GLU A 197 -22.51 8.36 -1.76
CA GLU A 197 -21.30 9.17 -1.90
C GLU A 197 -21.13 10.04 -0.66
N ALA A 198 -19.92 10.02 -0.09
CA ALA A 198 -19.58 10.93 0.98
C ALA A 198 -19.68 12.38 0.49
N PRO A 199 -20.20 13.32 1.30
CA PRO A 199 -20.16 14.74 0.96
C PRO A 199 -18.71 15.14 0.66
N LEU A 200 -18.50 15.82 -0.48
CA LEU A 200 -17.21 16.42 -0.81
C LEU A 200 -16.87 17.47 0.26
N SER A 201 -16.02 17.09 1.20
CA SER A 201 -15.52 17.97 2.25
C SER A 201 -14.11 17.54 2.64
N ASP A 202 -13.27 18.51 3.00
CA ASP A 202 -11.91 18.23 3.50
C ASP A 202 -11.91 17.42 4.80
N ALA A 203 -13.06 17.32 5.48
CA ALA A 203 -13.24 16.53 6.69
C ALA A 203 -13.32 15.02 6.41
N PHE A 204 -13.72 14.62 5.20
CA PHE A 204 -13.90 13.22 4.82
C PHE A 204 -13.01 12.89 3.63
N LEU A 205 -11.88 12.26 3.89
CA LEU A 205 -11.08 11.67 2.84
C LEU A 205 -11.78 10.37 2.45
N GLY A 206 -12.53 10.36 1.34
CA GLY A 206 -13.16 9.13 0.85
C GLY A 206 -12.12 8.03 0.60
N PRO A 207 -12.50 6.74 0.44
CA PRO A 207 -11.55 5.62 0.28
C PRO A 207 -10.81 5.65 -1.07
N THR A 208 -10.95 6.72 -1.86
CA THR A 208 -10.39 6.87 -3.22
C THR A 208 -8.87 6.77 -3.23
N PHE A 209 -8.22 7.09 -2.10
CA PHE A 209 -6.78 6.93 -1.95
C PHE A 209 -6.34 5.50 -1.66
N LEU A 210 -7.21 4.61 -1.13
CA LEU A 210 -6.84 3.23 -0.83
C LEU A 210 -6.76 2.38 -2.11
N PRO A 211 -5.76 1.49 -2.24
CA PRO A 211 -5.54 0.74 -3.48
C PRO A 211 -6.57 -0.38 -3.67
N TYR A 212 -6.84 -0.71 -4.93
CA TYR A 212 -7.52 -1.96 -5.29
C TYR A 212 -6.49 -3.10 -5.39
N LYS A 213 -6.77 -4.24 -4.73
CA LYS A 213 -6.00 -5.48 -4.91
C LYS A 213 -6.57 -6.29 -6.08
N VAL A 214 -5.72 -6.71 -7.01
CA VAL A 214 -6.09 -7.61 -8.13
C VAL A 214 -5.19 -8.85 -8.05
N GLY A 215 -5.78 -10.02 -7.73
CA GLY A 215 -5.04 -11.28 -7.54
C GLY A 215 -4.55 -11.53 -6.12
N ARG A 216 -3.64 -12.51 -5.94
CA ARG A 216 -3.05 -12.87 -4.62
C ARG A 216 -2.00 -11.88 -4.13
N SER A 217 -1.33 -11.22 -5.06
CA SER A 217 -0.38 -10.14 -4.85
C SER A 217 -0.90 -8.90 -5.59
N TYR A 218 -0.29 -7.74 -5.40
CA TYR A 218 -0.51 -6.59 -6.29
C TYR A 218 0.07 -6.94 -7.68
N GLY A 219 -0.64 -7.80 -8.41
CA GLY A 219 -0.25 -8.39 -9.68
C GLY A 219 1.08 -9.16 -9.67
N MET A 220 1.15 -10.33 -9.02
CA MET A 220 1.84 -11.46 -9.63
C MET A 220 0.76 -12.30 -10.32
N GLU A 221 0.43 -11.96 -11.56
CA GLU A 221 -0.02 -13.04 -12.44
C GLU A 221 1.23 -13.84 -12.80
N PRO A 222 1.17 -15.18 -12.86
CA PRO A 222 2.24 -15.97 -13.42
C PRO A 222 2.40 -15.50 -14.86
N SER A 223 3.47 -14.77 -15.17
CA SER A 223 3.81 -14.53 -16.57
C SER A 223 3.95 -15.91 -17.17
N LYS A 224 3.10 -16.26 -18.14
CA LYS A 224 3.37 -17.36 -19.09
C LYS A 224 4.54 -17.00 -20.01
N ASP A 225 5.56 -16.36 -19.44
CA ASP A 225 6.84 -16.16 -20.08
C ASP A 225 7.65 -17.39 -19.71
N LEU A 226 7.74 -18.33 -20.66
CA LEU A 226 8.41 -19.62 -20.49
C LEU A 226 9.90 -19.48 -20.14
N ASP A 227 10.44 -18.25 -20.23
CA ASP A 227 11.83 -17.89 -19.93
C ASP A 227 12.03 -17.17 -18.59
N MET A 228 11.00 -17.11 -17.73
CA MET A 228 11.11 -16.56 -16.38
C MET A 228 11.30 -17.71 -15.36
N PRO A 229 12.31 -17.64 -14.46
CA PRO A 229 12.50 -18.66 -13.44
C PRO A 229 11.29 -18.73 -12.51
N ASP A 230 10.84 -19.95 -12.22
CA ASP A 230 9.82 -20.22 -11.21
C ASP A 230 10.46 -20.13 -9.82
N PHE A 231 10.06 -19.13 -9.04
CA PHE A 231 10.53 -18.90 -7.67
C PHE A 231 9.61 -19.48 -6.60
N SER A 232 8.64 -20.34 -6.98
CA SER A 232 7.83 -21.10 -6.01
C SER A 232 8.62 -22.22 -5.30
N MET A 233 9.88 -22.43 -5.68
CA MET A 233 10.80 -23.38 -5.05
C MET A 233 12.15 -22.72 -4.73
N ALA A 234 12.20 -21.93 -3.66
CA ALA A 234 13.43 -21.56 -2.95
C ALA A 234 13.16 -21.57 -1.44
#